data_AF-A0A7S2Q230-F1
#
_entry.id   AF-A0A7S2Q230-F1
#
_cell.length_a   1.000
_cell.length_b   1.000
_cell.length_c   1.000
_cell.angle_alpha   90.00
_cell.angle_beta   90.00
_cell.angle_gamma   90.00
#
_symmetry.space_group_name_H-M   'P 1'
#
loop_
_entity.id
_entity.type
_entity.pdbx_description
1 polymer ?
#
loop_
_entity_poly.entity_id
_entity_poly.type
_entity_poly.pdbx_seq_one_letter_code
_entity_poly.pdbx_strand_id
1 'polypeptide(L)'
;MREYPAAFAASAPARWDPERICDGSRAADRARWCERHCGLSEAEARQRVMCEFAAEFGGGPAWDPDLLCDGARAEARAQWCMENCGLPRQAAQERVMREFPAVFAGGARPRWRADAVCDGAPAEKRAQWCVENCGLTMAAAQERVMREFPGQFGGAPSGGAVAALGCPSAAAAELVPVAPADPAWLVWADEFDYIGCPDPSKWAYDVGGHGWGNGELQHYTDRAENAWVSEGALRIRAVCEPFGGQEFTSARLVTKGRADWLYGRVEVRLKVPVARGAWAAAWMLPTDAGFGPWPKSGEIDIMEHVGHDVGKVHGTVHTERFNHMKSTQVGAVLPVDVAQWHTYAVEWSPDGIRFIMDDHRYHEFKNAGGWEAWPFDQRFHVLLNVAVGGSWGGQQGVDKEAFAGQGQVMEVSS
;
A
#
# COMPACT_ATOMS: atom_id res chain seq x y z
N MET A 1 41.39 36.22 -17.82
CA MET A 1 40.72 36.50 -19.10
C MET A 1 40.33 35.15 -19.70
N ARG A 2 39.14 35.07 -20.31
CA ARG A 2 38.37 33.89 -20.76
C ARG A 2 39.17 32.67 -21.26
N GLU A 3 38.64 31.46 -21.05
CA GLU A 3 37.99 30.65 -22.09
C GLU A 3 37.33 29.37 -21.52
N TYR A 4 36.09 29.11 -21.92
CA TYR A 4 35.45 27.79 -21.84
C TYR A 4 35.92 26.96 -23.05
N PRO A 5 36.21 25.66 -22.87
CA PRO A 5 35.97 24.69 -23.94
C PRO A 5 34.92 23.67 -23.52
N ALA A 6 34.01 23.45 -24.47
CA ALA A 6 33.00 22.42 -24.49
C ALA A 6 33.60 21.01 -24.49
N ALA A 7 33.01 20.10 -23.72
CA ALA A 7 32.33 18.91 -24.23
C ALA A 7 31.94 18.04 -23.03
N PHE A 8 30.64 17.87 -22.81
CA PHE A 8 30.14 16.69 -22.12
C PHE A 8 30.65 15.48 -22.92
N ALA A 9 31.60 14.73 -22.36
CA ALA A 9 31.90 13.40 -22.83
C ALA A 9 30.65 12.56 -22.56
N ALA A 10 29.87 12.28 -23.61
CA ALA A 10 28.86 11.24 -23.57
C ALA A 10 29.57 9.94 -23.17
N SER A 11 29.22 9.38 -22.01
CA SER A 11 29.65 8.06 -21.62
C SER A 11 29.19 7.07 -22.70
N ALA A 12 30.14 6.33 -23.27
CA ALA A 12 29.88 5.31 -24.29
C ALA A 12 28.84 4.28 -23.78
N PRO A 13 28.02 3.69 -24.65
CA PRO A 13 27.05 2.68 -24.23
C PRO A 13 27.76 1.48 -23.57
N ALA A 14 27.14 0.94 -22.51
CA ALA A 14 27.63 -0.24 -21.81
C ALA A 14 27.98 -1.35 -22.81
N ARG A 15 29.21 -1.86 -22.75
CA ARG A 15 29.69 -2.94 -23.62
C ARG A 15 29.77 -4.23 -22.83
N TRP A 16 29.19 -5.31 -23.36
CA TRP A 16 29.30 -6.64 -22.76
C TRP A 16 30.76 -7.03 -22.54
N ASP A 17 31.07 -7.40 -21.31
CA ASP A 17 32.36 -7.89 -20.86
C ASP A 17 32.13 -9.21 -20.09
N PRO A 18 32.42 -10.38 -20.69
CA PRO A 18 32.12 -11.67 -20.08
C PRO A 18 32.93 -11.94 -18.80
N GLU A 19 34.05 -11.26 -18.61
CA GLU A 19 34.94 -11.42 -17.45
C GLU A 19 34.60 -10.45 -16.31
N ARG A 20 33.63 -9.56 -16.53
CA ARG A 20 33.15 -8.63 -15.50
C ARG A 20 32.60 -9.39 -14.30
N ILE A 21 32.94 -8.98 -13.09
CA ILE A 21 32.43 -9.60 -11.86
C ILE A 21 31.07 -9.00 -11.51
N CYS A 22 30.06 -9.85 -11.45
CA CYS A 22 28.67 -9.54 -11.10
C CYS A 22 28.28 -10.42 -9.92
N ASP A 23 28.09 -9.82 -8.75
CA ASP A 23 27.72 -10.52 -7.51
C ASP A 23 28.64 -11.73 -7.20
N GLY A 24 29.95 -11.48 -7.21
CA GLY A 24 30.97 -12.50 -6.91
C GLY A 24 31.18 -13.58 -7.99
N SER A 25 30.45 -13.53 -9.11
CA SER A 25 30.57 -14.47 -10.23
C SER A 25 30.91 -13.75 -11.55
N ARG A 26 31.50 -14.43 -12.55
CA ARG A 26 31.73 -13.80 -13.86
C ARG A 26 30.39 -13.58 -14.57
N ALA A 27 30.26 -12.46 -15.28
CA ALA A 27 29.08 -12.14 -16.07
C ALA A 27 28.72 -13.28 -17.04
N ALA A 28 29.71 -13.94 -17.63
CA ALA A 28 29.50 -15.11 -18.48
C ALA A 28 28.92 -16.33 -17.74
N ASP A 29 29.29 -16.56 -16.48
CA ASP A 29 28.72 -17.64 -15.66
C ASP A 29 27.27 -17.35 -15.30
N ARG A 30 26.97 -16.10 -14.98
CA ARG A 30 25.61 -15.63 -14.71
C ARG A 30 24.72 -15.71 -15.95
N ALA A 31 25.21 -15.30 -17.12
CA ALA A 31 24.48 -15.43 -18.38
C ALA A 31 24.17 -16.90 -18.71
N ARG A 32 25.16 -17.80 -18.56
CA ARG A 32 24.96 -19.25 -18.72
C ARG A 32 23.96 -19.83 -17.73
N TRP A 33 23.88 -19.28 -16.51
CA TRP A 33 22.87 -19.67 -15.54
C TRP A 33 21.47 -19.26 -16.04
N CYS A 34 21.31 -18.02 -16.53
CA CYS A 34 20.07 -17.52 -17.09
C CYS A 34 19.60 -18.32 -18.32
N GLU A 35 20.50 -18.71 -19.22
CA GLU A 35 20.16 -19.56 -20.36
C GLU A 35 19.57 -20.92 -19.91
N ARG A 36 20.22 -21.56 -18.92
CA ARG A 36 19.81 -22.90 -18.44
C ARG A 36 18.56 -22.91 -17.56
N HIS A 37 18.35 -21.87 -16.76
CA HIS A 37 17.32 -21.87 -15.71
C HIS A 37 16.18 -20.90 -15.99
N CYS A 38 16.38 -19.93 -16.88
CA CYS A 38 15.37 -18.93 -17.25
C CYS A 38 14.91 -19.07 -18.70
N GLY A 39 15.44 -20.03 -19.46
CA GLY A 39 15.04 -20.29 -20.86
C GLY A 39 15.35 -19.14 -21.82
N LEU A 40 16.26 -18.23 -21.45
CA LEU A 40 16.64 -17.08 -22.25
C LEU A 40 17.62 -17.46 -23.35
N SER A 41 17.55 -16.77 -24.50
CA SER A 41 18.64 -16.83 -25.49
C SER A 41 19.91 -16.18 -24.94
N GLU A 42 21.07 -16.52 -25.51
CA GLU A 42 22.37 -15.96 -25.10
C GLU A 42 22.38 -14.41 -25.14
N ALA A 43 21.72 -13.80 -26.13
CA ALA A 43 21.63 -12.35 -26.25
C ALA A 43 20.76 -11.74 -25.13
N GLU A 44 19.63 -12.36 -24.81
CA GLU A 44 18.74 -11.92 -23.74
C GLU A 44 19.36 -12.13 -22.36
N ALA A 45 20.08 -13.23 -22.16
CA ALA A 45 20.81 -13.52 -20.93
C ALA A 45 21.92 -12.49 -20.68
N ARG A 46 22.69 -12.11 -21.72
CA ARG A 46 23.70 -11.04 -21.64
C ARG A 46 23.06 -9.70 -21.31
N GLN A 47 22.00 -9.35 -22.01
CA GLN A 47 21.28 -8.11 -21.77
C GLN A 47 20.72 -8.05 -20.36
N ARG A 48 20.15 -9.16 -19.86
CA ARG A 48 19.64 -9.28 -18.50
C ARG A 48 20.75 -9.05 -17.46
N VAL A 49 21.90 -9.68 -17.63
CA VAL A 49 23.06 -9.48 -16.72
C VAL A 49 23.56 -8.03 -16.77
N MET A 50 23.65 -7.42 -17.96
CA MET A 50 24.04 -6.01 -18.06
C MET A 50 23.02 -5.05 -17.44
N CYS A 51 21.72 -5.39 -17.48
CA CYS A 51 20.68 -4.61 -16.81
C CYS A 51 20.72 -4.81 -15.28
N GLU A 52 20.89 -6.05 -14.81
CA GLU A 52 20.98 -6.37 -13.38
C GLU A 52 22.21 -5.74 -12.73
N PHE A 53 23.30 -5.58 -13.48
CA PHE A 53 24.58 -5.08 -12.98
C PHE A 53 25.08 -3.86 -13.77
N ALA A 54 24.18 -2.95 -14.19
CA ALA A 54 24.49 -1.84 -15.08
C ALA A 54 25.64 -0.91 -14.60
N ALA A 55 25.82 -0.78 -13.28
CA ALA A 55 26.93 -0.05 -12.69
C ALA A 55 28.30 -0.67 -13.04
N GLU A 56 28.38 -2.00 -13.15
CA GLU A 56 29.61 -2.74 -13.46
C GLU A 56 30.00 -2.64 -14.95
N PHE A 57 29.06 -2.23 -15.82
CA PHE A 57 29.26 -2.08 -17.26
C PHE A 57 29.34 -0.62 -17.74
N GLY A 58 29.41 0.35 -16.82
CA GLY A 58 29.76 1.74 -17.12
C GLY A 58 28.77 2.53 -17.98
N GLY A 59 27.51 2.08 -18.10
CA GLY A 59 26.48 2.72 -18.92
C GLY A 59 25.19 3.04 -18.16
N GLY A 60 25.30 3.69 -17.01
CA GLY A 60 24.15 4.23 -16.30
C GLY A 60 23.60 5.50 -16.97
N PRO A 61 22.30 5.80 -16.84
CA PRO A 61 21.72 7.04 -17.36
C PRO A 61 22.32 8.28 -16.66
N ALA A 62 22.43 9.39 -17.38
CA ALA A 62 23.04 10.63 -16.88
C ALA A 62 22.08 11.41 -15.96
N TRP A 63 22.64 12.10 -14.97
CA TRP A 63 21.87 12.97 -14.07
C TRP A 63 21.26 14.16 -14.83
N ASP A 64 19.94 14.33 -14.70
CA ASP A 64 19.21 15.53 -15.13
C ASP A 64 18.40 16.08 -13.94
N PRO A 65 18.71 17.31 -13.47
CA PRO A 65 18.05 17.91 -12.30
C PRO A 65 16.59 18.32 -12.52
N ASP A 66 16.12 18.39 -13.78
CA ASP A 66 14.80 18.88 -14.15
C ASP A 66 13.74 17.78 -14.29
N LEU A 67 14.18 16.52 -14.33
CA LEU A 67 13.26 15.39 -14.44
C LEU A 67 12.38 15.27 -13.20
N LEU A 68 11.10 14.95 -13.42
CA LEU A 68 10.13 14.75 -12.36
C LEU A 68 10.23 13.31 -11.84
N CYS A 69 10.85 13.18 -10.68
CA CYS A 69 10.96 11.95 -9.90
C CYS A 69 9.83 11.94 -8.88
N ASP A 70 8.71 11.32 -9.23
CA ASP A 70 7.56 11.23 -8.35
C ASP A 70 7.06 12.62 -7.91
N GLY A 71 6.73 13.43 -8.92
CA GLY A 71 6.15 14.77 -8.76
C GLY A 71 7.13 15.88 -8.37
N ALA A 72 8.29 15.54 -7.80
CA ALA A 72 9.35 16.49 -7.46
C ALA A 72 10.48 16.48 -8.49
N ARG A 73 11.16 17.62 -8.68
CA ARG A 73 12.39 17.68 -9.49
C ARG A 73 13.45 16.78 -8.88
N ALA A 74 14.20 16.07 -9.71
CA ALA A 74 15.31 15.21 -9.30
C ALA A 74 16.28 15.94 -8.36
N GLU A 75 16.61 17.21 -8.64
CA GLU A 75 17.45 18.04 -7.77
C GLU A 75 16.87 18.26 -6.36
N ALA A 76 15.56 18.46 -6.24
CA ALA A 76 14.91 18.64 -4.95
C ALA A 76 14.99 17.36 -4.10
N ARG A 77 14.89 16.18 -4.72
CA ARG A 77 15.05 14.89 -4.02
C ARG A 77 16.50 14.61 -3.63
N ALA A 78 17.45 14.96 -4.51
CA ALA A 78 18.87 14.85 -4.17
C ALA A 78 19.23 15.76 -2.99
N GLN A 79 18.70 16.98 -2.96
CA GLN A 79 18.89 17.90 -1.85
C GLN A 79 18.26 17.37 -0.55
N TRP A 80 17.06 16.81 -0.62
CA TRP A 80 16.44 16.14 0.54
C TRP A 80 17.32 15.01 1.09
N CYS A 81 17.90 14.18 0.22
CA CYS A 81 18.81 13.10 0.62
C CYS A 81 20.09 13.62 1.30
N MET A 82 20.60 14.77 0.85
CA MET A 82 21.76 15.40 1.49
C MET A 82 21.42 15.89 2.90
N GLU A 83 20.28 16.54 3.07
CA GLU A 83 19.87 17.18 4.33
C GLU A 83 19.38 16.15 5.37
N ASN A 84 18.67 15.11 4.93
CA ASN A 84 17.96 14.19 5.83
C ASN A 84 18.65 12.83 5.96
N CYS A 85 19.50 12.44 5.01
CA CYS A 85 20.26 11.20 5.07
C CYS A 85 21.77 11.42 5.21
N GLY A 86 22.22 12.67 5.33
CA GLY A 86 23.64 13.02 5.46
C GLY A 86 24.49 12.59 4.26
N LEU A 87 23.85 12.34 3.09
CA LEU A 87 24.56 11.84 1.92
C LEU A 87 25.33 12.97 1.22
N PRO A 88 26.58 12.74 0.77
CA PRO A 88 27.25 13.67 -0.12
C PRO A 88 26.50 13.75 -1.46
N ARG A 89 26.57 14.91 -2.14
CA ARG A 89 25.77 15.25 -3.34
C ARG A 89 25.78 14.15 -4.40
N GLN A 90 26.93 13.57 -4.71
CA GLN A 90 27.06 12.51 -5.70
C GLN A 90 26.28 11.25 -5.28
N ALA A 91 26.41 10.81 -4.03
CA ALA A 91 25.68 9.65 -3.51
C ALA A 91 24.16 9.91 -3.45
N ALA A 92 23.75 11.16 -3.19
CA ALA A 92 22.34 11.56 -3.23
C ALA A 92 21.77 11.50 -4.66
N GLN A 93 22.51 11.97 -5.66
CA GLN A 93 22.13 11.88 -7.07
C GLN A 93 22.05 10.42 -7.54
N GLU A 94 23.05 9.61 -7.21
CA GLU A 94 23.08 8.17 -7.52
C GLU A 94 21.93 7.41 -6.84
N ARG A 95 21.56 7.81 -5.62
CA ARG A 95 20.38 7.27 -4.94
C ARG A 95 19.10 7.60 -5.69
N VAL A 96 18.89 8.86 -6.07
CA VAL A 96 17.70 9.28 -6.82
C VAL A 96 17.61 8.59 -8.18
N MET A 97 18.71 8.48 -8.93
CA MET A 97 18.70 7.77 -10.22
C MET A 97 18.37 6.28 -10.07
N ARG A 98 18.80 5.66 -8.96
CA ARG A 98 18.49 4.25 -8.64
C ARG A 98 17.05 4.05 -8.20
N GLU A 99 16.47 5.04 -7.51
CA GLU A 99 15.06 5.04 -7.10
C GLU A 99 14.13 5.26 -8.32
N PHE A 100 14.57 5.99 -9.35
CA PHE A 100 13.74 6.36 -10.51
C PHE A 100 14.34 5.97 -11.87
N PRO A 101 14.74 4.70 -12.08
CA PRO A 101 15.51 4.31 -13.27
C PRO A 101 14.74 4.53 -14.58
N ALA A 102 13.41 4.40 -14.57
CA ALA A 102 12.55 4.64 -15.73
C ALA A 102 12.46 6.13 -16.14
N VAL A 103 12.57 7.04 -15.17
CA VAL A 103 12.53 8.49 -15.43
C VAL A 103 13.79 8.92 -16.16
N PHE A 104 14.95 8.44 -15.72
CA PHE A 104 16.25 8.75 -16.32
C PHE A 104 16.54 7.94 -17.61
N ALA A 105 15.68 6.99 -17.98
CA ALA A 105 15.80 6.18 -19.20
C ALA A 105 15.17 6.81 -20.47
N GLY A 106 14.69 8.06 -20.43
CA GLY A 106 14.33 8.84 -21.62
C GLY A 106 12.83 9.04 -21.95
N GLY A 107 11.94 9.13 -20.94
CA GLY A 107 10.51 9.38 -21.14
C GLY A 107 10.13 10.81 -21.58
N ALA A 108 9.17 10.95 -22.50
CA ALA A 108 8.67 12.24 -23.01
C ALA A 108 7.88 13.07 -21.96
N ARG A 109 7.89 14.40 -22.13
CA ARG A 109 7.32 15.40 -21.19
C ARG A 109 5.78 15.47 -21.26
N PRO A 110 5.05 15.59 -20.12
CA PRO A 110 3.60 15.82 -20.09
C PRO A 110 3.16 17.15 -20.71
N ARG A 111 2.01 17.20 -21.39
CA ARG A 111 1.45 18.42 -22.00
C ARG A 111 -0.08 18.53 -21.86
N TRP A 112 -0.59 19.72 -21.47
CA TRP A 112 -2.03 19.99 -21.31
C TRP A 112 -2.85 19.74 -22.58
N ARG A 113 -4.02 19.13 -22.39
CA ARG A 113 -5.04 18.83 -23.41
C ARG A 113 -6.44 19.02 -22.82
N ALA A 114 -7.11 20.11 -23.20
CA ALA A 114 -8.42 20.49 -22.65
C ALA A 114 -9.51 19.42 -22.83
N ASP A 115 -9.41 18.62 -23.88
CA ASP A 115 -10.33 17.55 -24.26
C ASP A 115 -10.00 16.18 -23.65
N ALA A 116 -8.90 16.05 -22.91
CA ALA A 116 -8.52 14.80 -22.27
C ALA A 116 -9.58 14.36 -21.25
N VAL A 117 -9.99 13.08 -21.30
CA VAL A 117 -11.07 12.57 -20.44
C VAL A 117 -10.52 12.18 -19.08
N CYS A 118 -10.95 12.89 -18.05
CA CYS A 118 -10.52 12.73 -16.66
C CYS A 118 -11.76 12.39 -15.81
N ASP A 119 -11.85 11.14 -15.31
CA ASP A 119 -13.06 10.57 -14.65
C ASP A 119 -14.37 10.84 -15.40
N GLY A 120 -14.39 10.57 -16.70
CA GLY A 120 -15.61 10.69 -17.51
C GLY A 120 -16.03 12.13 -17.87
N ALA A 121 -15.25 13.14 -17.49
CA ALA A 121 -15.45 14.53 -17.91
C ALA A 121 -14.22 15.11 -18.62
N PRO A 122 -14.37 16.06 -19.57
CA PRO A 122 -13.24 16.76 -20.17
C PRO A 122 -12.40 17.48 -19.11
N ALA A 123 -11.08 17.43 -19.25
CA ALA A 123 -10.11 18.06 -18.37
C ALA A 123 -10.40 19.56 -18.14
N GLU A 124 -10.88 20.25 -19.17
CA GLU A 124 -11.31 21.65 -19.09
C GLU A 124 -12.46 21.87 -18.12
N LYS A 125 -13.47 20.98 -18.10
CA LYS A 125 -14.59 21.09 -17.15
C LYS A 125 -14.12 20.86 -15.71
N ARG A 126 -13.15 19.97 -15.51
CA ARG A 126 -12.54 19.75 -14.19
C ARG A 126 -11.68 20.93 -13.75
N ALA A 127 -10.93 21.52 -14.67
CA ALA A 127 -10.17 22.73 -14.39
C ALA A 127 -11.10 23.89 -14.03
N GLN A 128 -12.20 24.09 -14.77
CA GLN A 128 -13.23 25.08 -14.45
C GLN A 128 -13.89 24.82 -13.09
N TRP A 129 -14.25 23.57 -12.80
CA TRP A 129 -14.76 23.19 -11.48
C TRP A 129 -13.77 23.53 -10.37
N CYS A 130 -12.47 23.29 -10.57
CA CYS A 130 -11.42 23.66 -9.62
C CYS A 130 -11.28 25.18 -9.43
N VAL A 131 -11.49 25.97 -10.48
CA VAL A 131 -11.53 27.45 -10.37
C VAL A 131 -12.72 27.89 -9.51
N GLU A 132 -13.91 27.36 -9.81
CA GLU A 132 -15.17 27.76 -9.17
C GLU A 132 -15.29 27.28 -7.72
N ASN A 133 -14.80 26.08 -7.42
CA ASN A 133 -15.06 25.40 -6.15
C ASN A 133 -13.80 25.28 -5.25
N CYS A 134 -12.60 25.42 -5.81
CA CYS A 134 -11.35 25.34 -5.05
C CYS A 134 -10.56 26.66 -5.02
N GLY A 135 -11.08 27.74 -5.61
CA GLY A 135 -10.44 29.06 -5.61
C GLY A 135 -9.10 29.11 -6.37
N LEU A 136 -8.85 28.17 -7.28
CA LEU A 136 -7.60 28.10 -8.05
C LEU A 136 -7.62 29.04 -9.26
N THR A 137 -6.45 29.49 -9.71
CA THR A 137 -6.33 30.10 -11.04
C THR A 137 -6.44 29.02 -12.11
N MET A 138 -6.80 29.39 -13.35
CA MET A 138 -6.93 28.40 -14.44
C MET A 138 -5.62 27.62 -14.66
N ALA A 139 -4.46 28.27 -14.59
CA ALA A 139 -3.16 27.60 -14.73
C ALA A 139 -2.91 26.58 -13.61
N ALA A 140 -3.17 26.94 -12.35
CA ALA A 140 -3.02 26.04 -11.21
C ALA A 140 -4.04 24.88 -11.25
N ALA A 141 -5.24 25.13 -11.77
CA ALA A 141 -6.25 24.11 -12.00
C ALA A 141 -5.82 23.11 -13.10
N GLN A 142 -5.24 23.59 -14.20
CA GLN A 142 -4.70 22.74 -15.27
C GLN A 142 -3.55 21.85 -14.77
N GLU A 143 -2.61 22.41 -14.00
CA GLU A 143 -1.54 21.64 -13.37
C GLU A 143 -2.06 20.59 -12.41
N ARG A 144 -3.07 20.93 -11.60
CA ARG A 144 -3.74 19.98 -10.72
C ARG A 144 -4.39 18.84 -11.50
N VAL A 145 -5.12 19.13 -12.57
CA VAL A 145 -5.74 18.09 -13.41
C VAL A 145 -4.68 17.21 -14.08
N MET A 146 -3.56 17.76 -14.56
CA MET A 146 -2.48 16.94 -15.12
C MET A 146 -1.81 16.03 -14.09
N ARG A 147 -1.70 16.49 -12.83
CA ARG A 147 -1.19 15.71 -11.70
C ARG A 147 -2.16 14.65 -11.23
N GLU A 148 -3.47 14.92 -11.25
CA GLU A 148 -4.51 13.94 -10.91
C GLU A 148 -4.64 12.86 -11.99
N PHE A 149 -4.38 13.20 -13.26
CA PHE A 149 -4.58 12.31 -14.41
C PHE A 149 -3.34 12.22 -15.34
N PRO A 150 -2.15 11.85 -14.84
CA PRO A 150 -0.89 11.92 -15.62
C PRO A 150 -0.95 11.05 -16.89
N GLY A 151 -1.67 9.93 -16.85
CA GLY A 151 -1.89 9.06 -18.02
C GLY A 151 -2.68 9.72 -19.16
N GLN A 152 -3.41 10.79 -18.89
CA GLN A 152 -4.24 11.49 -19.87
C GLN A 152 -3.50 12.62 -20.60
N PHE A 153 -2.25 12.94 -20.24
CA PHE A 153 -1.49 14.08 -20.78
C PHE A 153 -0.12 13.73 -21.34
N GLY A 154 0.13 12.44 -21.62
CA GLY A 154 1.32 12.00 -22.34
C GLY A 154 2.62 12.19 -21.56
N GLY A 155 2.82 11.34 -20.55
CA GLY A 155 4.11 11.01 -19.94
C GLY A 155 4.04 9.54 -19.53
N ALA A 156 5.19 8.86 -19.40
CA ALA A 156 5.22 7.55 -18.72
C ALA A 156 4.50 7.67 -17.36
N PRO A 157 3.84 6.61 -16.87
CA PRO A 157 2.98 6.69 -15.69
C PRO A 157 3.82 7.14 -14.51
N SER A 158 3.67 8.42 -14.20
CA SER A 158 4.32 9.10 -13.10
C SER A 158 3.31 9.09 -11.98
N GLY A 159 3.45 8.12 -11.07
CA GLY A 159 3.11 8.37 -9.68
C GLY A 159 3.89 9.61 -9.26
N GLY A 160 3.25 10.54 -8.56
CA GLY A 160 3.84 11.82 -8.22
C GLY A 160 2.87 12.81 -7.63
N ALA A 161 2.75 12.80 -6.30
CA ALA A 161 2.20 13.93 -5.56
C ALA A 161 3.08 15.17 -5.79
N VAL A 162 2.45 16.34 -5.97
CA VAL A 162 3.12 17.62 -5.68
C VAL A 162 2.21 18.44 -4.79
N ALA A 163 2.77 18.96 -3.71
CA ALA A 163 2.12 19.83 -2.74
C ALA A 163 1.54 21.10 -3.39
N ALA A 164 0.36 21.49 -2.92
CA ALA A 164 -0.24 22.79 -3.20
C ALA A 164 0.25 23.81 -2.16
N LEU A 165 0.70 24.98 -2.64
CA LEU A 165 0.89 26.16 -1.80
C LEU A 165 -0.48 26.73 -1.41
N GLY A 166 -0.83 26.56 -0.13
CA GLY A 166 -1.41 27.61 0.70
C GLY A 166 -2.89 27.95 0.57
N CYS A 167 -3.76 27.06 1.06
CA CYS A 167 -5.01 27.38 1.79
C CYS A 167 -5.34 26.16 2.69
N PRO A 168 -5.98 26.39 3.85
CA PRO A 168 -5.56 25.86 5.15
C PRO A 168 -5.34 24.34 5.13
N SER A 169 -4.18 23.93 5.62
CA SER A 169 -3.83 22.53 5.90
C SER A 169 -5.02 21.84 6.55
N ALA A 170 -5.56 20.80 5.91
CA ALA A 170 -6.03 19.67 6.70
C ALA A 170 -4.81 19.29 7.54
N ALA A 171 -4.88 19.47 8.86
CA ALA A 171 -3.76 19.17 9.72
C ALA A 171 -3.28 17.76 9.36
N ALA A 172 -1.98 17.60 9.07
CA ALA A 172 -1.38 16.28 9.10
C ALA A 172 -1.84 15.63 10.42
N ALA A 173 -2.36 14.41 10.37
CA ALA A 173 -2.79 13.68 11.55
C ALA A 173 -1.68 13.80 12.60
N GLU A 174 -1.97 14.55 13.67
CA GLU A 174 -0.99 14.78 14.72
C GLU A 174 -0.75 13.43 15.39
N LEU A 175 0.45 12.88 15.22
CA LEU A 175 0.87 11.67 15.93
C LEU A 175 1.02 12.03 17.40
N VAL A 176 0.00 11.70 18.19
CA VAL A 176 -0.01 11.94 19.63
C VAL A 176 0.47 10.67 20.33
N PRO A 177 1.59 10.70 21.07
CA PRO A 177 2.03 9.56 21.85
C PRO A 177 0.94 9.12 22.84
N VAL A 178 0.73 7.81 22.92
CA VAL A 178 -0.17 7.17 23.88
C VAL A 178 0.67 6.24 24.75
N ALA A 179 0.33 6.11 26.03
CA ALA A 179 0.99 5.12 26.86
C ALA A 179 0.68 3.71 26.33
N PRO A 180 1.66 2.77 26.36
CA PRO A 180 1.38 1.37 26.07
C PRO A 180 0.28 0.82 26.98
N ALA A 181 -0.41 -0.22 26.53
CA ALA A 181 -1.41 -0.90 27.33
C ALA A 181 -0.78 -1.47 28.63
N ASP A 182 -1.47 -1.32 29.76
CA ASP A 182 -1.05 -1.98 31.00
C ASP A 182 -1.29 -3.50 30.85
N PRO A 183 -0.25 -4.36 30.94
CA PRO A 183 -0.42 -5.81 30.85
C PRO A 183 -1.40 -6.36 31.88
N ALA A 184 -1.62 -5.68 33.01
CA ALA A 184 -2.61 -6.07 34.00
C ALA A 184 -4.07 -5.99 33.49
N TRP A 185 -4.32 -5.31 32.38
CA TRP A 185 -5.64 -5.19 31.74
C TRP A 185 -5.89 -6.23 30.64
N LEU A 186 -4.92 -7.10 30.36
CA LEU A 186 -5.06 -8.12 29.34
C LEU A 186 -6.13 -9.16 29.74
N VAL A 187 -7.22 -9.19 28.98
CA VAL A 187 -8.35 -10.11 29.22
C VAL A 187 -8.38 -11.30 28.26
N TRP A 188 -7.72 -11.18 27.12
CA TRP A 188 -7.65 -12.20 26.07
C TRP A 188 -6.48 -11.91 25.15
N ALA A 189 -5.80 -12.95 24.67
CA ALA A 189 -4.72 -12.83 23.70
C ALA A 189 -4.54 -14.10 22.89
N ASP A 190 -3.90 -13.98 21.73
CA ASP A 190 -3.30 -15.09 21.02
C ASP A 190 -1.90 -14.73 20.54
N GLU A 191 -0.89 -15.22 21.26
CA GLU A 191 0.53 -14.95 20.98
C GLU A 191 1.07 -15.79 19.82
N PHE A 192 0.28 -16.75 19.31
CA PHE A 192 0.66 -17.63 18.21
C PHE A 192 1.92 -18.49 18.48
N ASP A 193 2.17 -18.81 19.75
CA ASP A 193 3.29 -19.63 20.25
C ASP A 193 3.07 -21.15 20.07
N TYR A 194 2.50 -21.57 18.94
CA TYR A 194 2.24 -22.96 18.62
C TYR A 194 2.47 -23.25 17.13
N ILE A 195 2.35 -24.52 16.74
CA ILE A 195 2.49 -24.94 15.34
C ILE A 195 1.22 -25.69 14.93
N GLY A 196 0.64 -25.30 13.80
CA GLY A 196 -0.53 -25.98 13.23
C GLY A 196 -1.64 -25.00 12.83
N CYS A 197 -2.88 -25.48 12.82
CA CYS A 197 -4.03 -24.61 12.52
C CYS A 197 -4.27 -23.61 13.68
N PRO A 198 -4.83 -22.42 13.39
CA PRO A 198 -5.40 -21.50 14.38
C PRO A 198 -6.22 -22.21 15.46
N ASP A 199 -6.04 -21.81 16.72
CA ASP A 199 -6.72 -22.43 17.88
C ASP A 199 -8.25 -22.34 17.70
N PRO A 200 -8.96 -23.47 17.55
CA PRO A 200 -10.40 -23.46 17.28
C PRO A 200 -11.23 -22.93 18.46
N SER A 201 -10.65 -22.82 19.67
CA SER A 201 -11.28 -22.19 20.83
C SER A 201 -11.27 -20.66 20.73
N LYS A 202 -10.37 -20.09 19.92
CA LYS A 202 -10.17 -18.64 19.71
C LYS A 202 -10.66 -18.16 18.35
N TRP A 203 -10.46 -18.98 17.31
CA TRP A 203 -10.73 -18.61 15.93
C TRP A 203 -11.73 -19.58 15.26
N ALA A 204 -12.57 -19.02 14.41
CA ALA A 204 -13.36 -19.71 13.40
C ALA A 204 -12.98 -19.17 12.00
N TYR A 205 -13.60 -19.74 10.96
CA TYR A 205 -13.37 -19.34 9.57
C TYR A 205 -14.69 -18.94 8.92
N ASP A 206 -14.66 -17.80 8.23
CA ASP A 206 -15.66 -17.43 7.25
C ASP A 206 -15.27 -18.07 5.91
N VAL A 207 -16.05 -19.05 5.44
CA VAL A 207 -15.74 -19.85 4.24
C VAL A 207 -16.67 -19.49 3.08
N GLY A 208 -16.11 -19.25 1.89
CA GLY A 208 -16.88 -18.98 0.68
C GLY A 208 -16.23 -18.00 -0.29
N GLY A 209 -16.79 -17.93 -1.50
CA GLY A 209 -16.30 -17.13 -2.62
C GLY A 209 -17.36 -16.26 -3.30
N HIS A 210 -18.39 -15.84 -2.56
CA HIS A 210 -19.52 -15.06 -3.10
C HIS A 210 -19.25 -13.56 -3.32
N GLY A 211 -17.99 -13.12 -3.19
CA GLY A 211 -17.59 -11.72 -3.39
C GLY A 211 -17.72 -10.80 -2.17
N TRP A 212 -18.24 -11.30 -1.03
CA TRP A 212 -18.15 -10.66 0.31
C TRP A 212 -18.66 -9.21 0.39
N GLY A 213 -19.60 -8.84 -0.50
CA GLY A 213 -20.16 -7.48 -0.58
C GLY A 213 -19.33 -6.51 -1.42
N ASN A 214 -18.08 -6.85 -1.74
CA ASN A 214 -17.12 -5.97 -2.42
C ASN A 214 -16.71 -6.45 -3.82
N GLY A 215 -17.26 -7.56 -4.32
CA GLY A 215 -16.83 -8.14 -5.60
C GLY A 215 -15.46 -8.81 -5.53
N GLU A 216 -15.09 -9.30 -4.35
CA GLU A 216 -13.83 -9.99 -4.07
C GLU A 216 -13.69 -11.30 -4.87
N LEU A 217 -12.45 -11.64 -5.26
CA LEU A 217 -12.15 -12.72 -6.21
C LEU A 217 -11.68 -14.02 -5.56
N GLN A 218 -11.42 -14.01 -4.25
CA GLN A 218 -10.97 -15.20 -3.53
C GLN A 218 -12.14 -16.05 -3.03
N HIS A 219 -11.87 -17.34 -2.85
CA HIS A 219 -12.62 -18.24 -1.99
C HIS A 219 -11.89 -18.33 -0.64
N TYR A 220 -12.49 -17.81 0.43
CA TYR A 220 -11.95 -18.03 1.77
C TYR A 220 -12.16 -19.49 2.19
N THR A 221 -11.13 -20.12 2.73
CA THR A 221 -11.16 -21.53 3.17
C THR A 221 -10.73 -21.68 4.63
N ASP A 222 -10.96 -22.87 5.18
CA ASP A 222 -10.47 -23.33 6.48
C ASP A 222 -9.23 -24.24 6.37
N ARG A 223 -8.56 -24.23 5.21
CA ARG A 223 -7.44 -25.11 4.92
C ARG A 223 -6.12 -24.57 5.47
N ALA A 224 -5.24 -25.49 5.89
CA ALA A 224 -3.93 -25.16 6.44
C ALA A 224 -3.00 -24.46 5.43
N GLU A 225 -3.27 -24.58 4.13
CA GLU A 225 -2.54 -23.87 3.06
C GLU A 225 -2.84 -22.37 3.04
N ASN A 226 -4.00 -21.96 3.56
CA ASN A 226 -4.43 -20.56 3.60
C ASN A 226 -4.28 -19.93 4.99
N ALA A 227 -4.32 -20.72 6.06
CA ALA A 227 -4.09 -20.23 7.42
C ALA A 227 -3.40 -21.27 8.31
N TRP A 228 -2.23 -20.90 8.84
CA TRP A 228 -1.50 -21.72 9.80
C TRP A 228 -0.66 -20.86 10.73
N VAL A 229 -0.24 -21.45 11.84
CA VAL A 229 0.66 -20.86 12.82
C VAL A 229 1.98 -21.61 12.78
N SER A 230 3.08 -20.87 12.72
CA SER A 230 4.44 -21.38 12.89
C SER A 230 5.39 -20.24 13.25
N GLU A 231 6.53 -20.53 13.86
CA GLU A 231 7.59 -19.52 14.12
C GLU A 231 7.09 -18.27 14.89
N GLY A 232 6.13 -18.43 15.81
CA GLY A 232 5.58 -17.34 16.62
C GLY A 232 4.64 -16.39 15.85
N ALA A 233 4.12 -16.81 14.70
CA ALA A 233 3.21 -15.99 13.90
C ALA A 233 2.10 -16.82 13.25
N LEU A 234 0.88 -16.27 13.26
CA LEU A 234 -0.19 -16.62 12.34
C LEU A 234 0.15 -16.12 10.94
N ARG A 235 -0.09 -16.98 9.94
CA ARG A 235 0.08 -16.66 8.53
C ARG A 235 -1.24 -16.83 7.81
N ILE A 236 -1.71 -15.77 7.16
CA ILE A 236 -2.86 -15.79 6.28
C ILE A 236 -2.36 -15.58 4.86
N ARG A 237 -2.56 -16.59 4.01
CA ARG A 237 -2.01 -16.66 2.66
C ARG A 237 -3.10 -16.61 1.60
N ALA A 238 -3.05 -15.58 0.77
CA ALA A 238 -3.78 -15.51 -0.48
C ALA A 238 -2.95 -16.13 -1.62
N VAL A 239 -3.53 -17.01 -2.42
CA VAL A 239 -2.83 -17.71 -3.51
C VAL A 239 -3.71 -17.84 -4.74
N CYS A 240 -3.10 -17.72 -5.92
CA CYS A 240 -3.73 -17.93 -7.22
C CYS A 240 -3.83 -19.44 -7.46
N GLU A 241 -4.98 -20.01 -7.11
CA GLU A 241 -5.32 -21.40 -7.37
C GLU A 241 -6.83 -21.53 -7.62
N PRO A 242 -7.26 -22.32 -8.62
CA PRO A 242 -8.68 -22.57 -8.83
C PRO A 242 -9.30 -23.35 -7.67
N PHE A 243 -10.30 -22.79 -6.99
CA PHE A 243 -11.00 -23.46 -5.91
C PHE A 243 -12.41 -22.91 -5.72
N GLY A 244 -13.40 -23.79 -5.55
CA GLY A 244 -14.76 -23.39 -5.21
C GLY A 244 -15.39 -22.36 -6.17
N GLY A 245 -15.05 -22.44 -7.46
CA GLY A 245 -15.53 -21.53 -8.52
C GLY A 245 -14.74 -20.21 -8.66
N GLN A 246 -13.74 -19.97 -7.80
CA GLN A 246 -12.89 -18.78 -7.83
C GLN A 246 -11.48 -19.08 -8.32
N GLU A 247 -10.75 -18.04 -8.72
CA GLU A 247 -9.37 -18.13 -9.22
C GLU A 247 -8.31 -17.96 -8.12
N PHE A 248 -8.73 -17.57 -6.92
CA PHE A 248 -7.86 -17.38 -5.77
C PHE A 248 -8.45 -18.03 -4.53
N THR A 249 -7.59 -18.37 -3.59
CA THR A 249 -7.98 -18.75 -2.23
C THR A 249 -7.29 -17.85 -1.22
N SER A 250 -7.89 -17.76 -0.04
CA SER A 250 -7.31 -17.06 1.11
C SER A 250 -7.96 -17.59 2.40
N ALA A 251 -7.73 -16.94 3.54
CA ALA A 251 -8.47 -17.19 4.77
C ALA A 251 -9.03 -15.88 5.37
N ARG A 252 -10.17 -16.02 6.06
CA ARG A 252 -10.81 -14.99 6.87
C ARG A 252 -11.12 -15.57 8.23
N LEU A 253 -10.26 -15.28 9.20
CA LEU A 253 -10.40 -15.75 10.57
C LEU A 253 -11.32 -14.80 11.34
N VAL A 254 -12.18 -15.35 12.18
CA VAL A 254 -13.13 -14.58 12.98
C VAL A 254 -13.17 -15.09 14.43
N THR A 255 -13.30 -14.17 15.38
CA THR A 255 -13.45 -14.51 16.82
C THR A 255 -14.93 -14.60 17.25
N LYS A 256 -15.86 -14.43 16.31
CA LYS A 256 -17.31 -14.40 16.57
C LYS A 256 -17.79 -15.59 17.38
N GLY A 257 -18.41 -15.32 18.53
CA GLY A 257 -18.93 -16.35 19.43
C GLY A 257 -17.86 -17.13 20.20
N ARG A 258 -16.61 -16.65 20.19
CA ARG A 258 -15.47 -17.18 20.95
C ARG A 258 -14.92 -16.11 21.86
N ALA A 259 -14.68 -14.93 21.29
CA ALA A 259 -14.28 -13.74 21.99
C ALA A 259 -14.94 -12.53 21.32
N ASP A 260 -15.77 -11.83 22.10
CA ASP A 260 -16.55 -10.68 21.63
C ASP A 260 -16.52 -9.65 22.76
N TRP A 261 -16.14 -8.41 22.45
CA TRP A 261 -15.92 -7.37 23.45
C TRP A 261 -16.85 -6.19 23.23
N LEU A 262 -17.22 -5.54 24.33
CA LEU A 262 -17.77 -4.19 24.32
C LEU A 262 -16.74 -3.30 25.02
N TYR A 263 -16.14 -2.39 24.25
CA TYR A 263 -15.04 -1.52 24.66
C TYR A 263 -13.73 -2.26 24.96
N GLY A 264 -12.68 -1.47 25.17
CA GLY A 264 -11.33 -1.93 25.50
C GLY A 264 -10.31 -1.45 24.48
N ARG A 265 -9.10 -2.01 24.59
CA ARG A 265 -8.06 -1.85 23.60
C ARG A 265 -7.90 -3.16 22.84
N VAL A 266 -7.98 -3.09 21.52
CA VAL A 266 -7.74 -4.23 20.63
C VAL A 266 -6.48 -3.92 19.86
N GLU A 267 -5.48 -4.79 19.96
CA GLU A 267 -4.17 -4.62 19.35
C GLU A 267 -3.86 -5.80 18.44
N VAL A 268 -3.17 -5.52 17.33
CA VAL A 268 -2.68 -6.53 16.40
C VAL A 268 -1.31 -6.09 15.88
N ARG A 269 -0.31 -6.95 16.02
CA ARG A 269 1.02 -6.72 15.45
C ARG A 269 1.16 -7.53 14.17
N LEU A 270 1.34 -6.85 13.05
CA LEU A 270 1.31 -7.49 11.74
C LEU A 270 2.25 -6.82 10.73
N LYS A 271 2.52 -7.56 9.66
CA LYS A 271 3.03 -7.04 8.38
C LYS A 271 2.21 -7.64 7.24
N VAL A 272 2.00 -6.89 6.17
CA VAL A 272 1.05 -7.25 5.10
C VAL A 272 1.72 -7.38 3.73
N PRO A 273 1.11 -8.15 2.81
CA PRO A 273 1.55 -8.19 1.42
C PRO A 273 1.26 -6.87 0.69
N VAL A 274 2.14 -6.51 -0.25
CA VAL A 274 2.06 -5.27 -1.04
C VAL A 274 1.76 -5.51 -2.52
N ALA A 275 1.43 -6.74 -2.91
CA ALA A 275 1.13 -7.05 -4.31
C ALA A 275 -0.17 -6.38 -4.76
N ARG A 276 -0.17 -5.83 -5.97
CA ARG A 276 -1.36 -5.24 -6.60
C ARG A 276 -2.50 -6.26 -6.64
N GLY A 277 -3.64 -5.89 -6.08
CA GLY A 277 -4.79 -6.78 -5.92
C GLY A 277 -4.94 -7.35 -4.50
N ALA A 278 -3.91 -7.29 -3.66
CA ALA A 278 -4.03 -7.69 -2.26
C ALA A 278 -4.79 -6.62 -1.47
N TRP A 279 -5.67 -7.05 -0.57
CA TRP A 279 -6.32 -6.19 0.40
C TRP A 279 -6.29 -6.88 1.77
N ALA A 280 -5.32 -6.50 2.58
CA ALA A 280 -5.14 -7.03 3.93
C ALA A 280 -5.92 -6.19 4.94
N ALA A 281 -6.60 -6.86 5.87
CA ALA A 281 -7.43 -6.20 6.87
C ALA A 281 -7.34 -6.88 8.24
N ALA A 282 -7.26 -6.05 9.28
CA ALA A 282 -7.59 -6.39 10.65
C ALA A 282 -8.68 -5.42 11.12
N TRP A 283 -9.84 -5.96 11.49
CA TRP A 283 -11.06 -5.18 11.60
C TRP A 283 -12.07 -5.88 12.50
N MET A 284 -13.20 -5.22 12.75
CA MET A 284 -14.21 -5.70 13.68
C MET A 284 -15.62 -5.49 13.16
N LEU A 285 -16.49 -6.47 13.41
CA LEU A 285 -17.92 -6.40 13.13
C LEU A 285 -18.75 -6.66 14.40
N PRO A 286 -19.99 -6.14 14.46
CA PRO A 286 -20.89 -6.39 15.57
C PRO A 286 -21.30 -7.86 15.61
N THR A 287 -21.28 -8.45 16.81
CA THR A 287 -21.65 -9.86 17.01
C THR A 287 -23.17 -10.05 16.90
N ASP A 288 -23.93 -9.16 17.55
CA ASP A 288 -25.38 -9.26 17.66
C ASP A 288 -26.14 -8.48 16.57
N ALA A 289 -25.48 -7.52 15.91
CA ALA A 289 -26.06 -6.63 14.90
C ALA A 289 -27.38 -5.97 15.34
N GLY A 290 -27.39 -5.37 16.54
CA GLY A 290 -28.60 -4.88 17.22
C GLY A 290 -29.40 -3.79 16.48
N PHE A 291 -28.79 -3.11 15.51
CA PHE A 291 -29.43 -2.07 14.69
C PHE A 291 -29.76 -2.54 13.26
N GLY A 292 -29.57 -3.84 12.96
CA GLY A 292 -29.82 -4.44 11.66
C GLY A 292 -28.54 -4.69 10.85
N PRO A 293 -28.67 -5.04 9.56
CA PRO A 293 -27.54 -5.39 8.72
C PRO A 293 -26.59 -4.20 8.52
N TRP A 294 -25.38 -4.51 8.07
CA TRP A 294 -24.40 -3.51 7.68
C TRP A 294 -25.01 -2.43 6.74
N PRO A 295 -24.68 -1.14 6.92
CA PRO A 295 -23.72 -0.57 7.88
C PRO A 295 -24.35 -0.17 9.23
N LYS A 296 -25.62 -0.51 9.49
CA LYS A 296 -26.38 0.03 10.64
C LYS A 296 -25.78 -0.31 11.99
N SER A 297 -25.24 -1.51 12.12
CA SER A 297 -24.68 -2.00 13.38
C SER A 297 -23.18 -1.71 13.55
N GLY A 298 -22.56 -1.01 12.60
CA GLY A 298 -21.19 -0.57 12.70
C GLY A 298 -20.15 -1.52 12.09
N GLU A 299 -18.96 -0.98 11.89
CA GLU A 299 -17.71 -1.66 11.51
C GLU A 299 -16.54 -0.79 12.00
N ILE A 300 -15.49 -1.42 12.52
CA ILE A 300 -14.26 -0.74 12.97
C ILE A 300 -13.08 -1.38 12.24
N ASP A 301 -12.48 -0.64 11.33
CA ASP A 301 -11.35 -1.08 10.52
C ASP A 301 -10.05 -0.62 11.18
N ILE A 302 -9.47 -1.49 12.03
CA ILE A 302 -8.25 -1.17 12.80
C ILE A 302 -7.09 -0.87 11.86
N MET A 303 -6.97 -1.68 10.81
CA MET A 303 -5.90 -1.62 9.82
C MET A 303 -6.43 -2.17 8.50
N GLU A 304 -6.39 -1.36 7.44
CA GLU A 304 -6.55 -1.83 6.07
C GLU A 304 -5.40 -1.35 5.18
N HIS A 305 -4.96 -2.23 4.29
CA HIS A 305 -3.98 -1.93 3.27
C HIS A 305 -4.35 -2.57 1.93
N VAL A 306 -4.28 -1.79 0.86
CA VAL A 306 -4.48 -2.25 -0.53
C VAL A 306 -3.16 -2.15 -1.31
N GLY A 307 -2.73 -3.25 -1.93
CA GLY A 307 -1.40 -3.36 -2.53
C GLY A 307 -1.14 -2.50 -3.77
N HIS A 308 -2.15 -1.79 -4.28
CA HIS A 308 -1.93 -0.76 -5.31
C HIS A 308 -1.57 0.62 -4.74
N ASP A 309 -1.71 0.82 -3.43
CA ASP A 309 -1.44 2.08 -2.70
C ASP A 309 -0.42 1.79 -1.59
N VAL A 310 0.71 1.21 -2.01
CA VAL A 310 1.81 0.81 -1.14
C VAL A 310 2.28 1.98 -0.28
N GLY A 311 2.55 1.70 0.99
CA GLY A 311 3.07 2.70 1.91
C GLY A 311 2.00 3.45 2.70
N LYS A 312 0.73 3.02 2.63
CA LYS A 312 -0.39 3.63 3.35
C LYS A 312 -1.23 2.60 4.08
N VAL A 313 -1.64 2.95 5.28
CA VAL A 313 -2.62 2.20 6.07
C VAL A 313 -3.83 3.07 6.35
N HIS A 314 -5.00 2.45 6.39
CA HIS A 314 -6.28 3.10 6.65
C HIS A 314 -6.82 2.61 7.98
N GLY A 315 -7.29 3.56 8.81
CA GLY A 315 -8.15 3.27 9.95
C GLY A 315 -9.49 3.95 9.75
N THR A 316 -10.58 3.18 9.76
CA THR A 316 -11.90 3.67 9.34
C THR A 316 -12.98 3.16 10.28
N VAL A 317 -14.07 3.93 10.39
CA VAL A 317 -15.33 3.44 10.94
C VAL A 317 -16.42 3.51 9.88
N HIS A 318 -17.28 2.49 9.85
CA HIS A 318 -18.52 2.53 9.08
C HIS A 318 -19.74 2.46 9.99
N THR A 319 -20.76 3.27 9.67
CA THR A 319 -22.04 3.39 10.37
C THR A 319 -23.15 3.69 9.36
N GLU A 320 -24.42 3.69 9.79
CA GLU A 320 -25.53 4.12 8.92
C GLU A 320 -25.30 5.53 8.34
N ARG A 321 -24.79 6.47 9.14
CA ARG A 321 -24.54 7.85 8.72
C ARG A 321 -23.23 7.98 7.93
N PHE A 322 -22.21 7.24 8.33
CA PHE A 322 -20.84 7.37 7.85
C PHE A 322 -20.37 6.08 7.19
N ASN A 323 -20.51 5.92 5.87
CA ASN A 323 -20.07 4.69 5.19
C ASN A 323 -19.61 4.94 3.75
N HIS A 324 -18.86 3.98 3.22
CA HIS A 324 -18.25 4.09 1.90
C HIS A 324 -19.27 4.15 0.76
N MET A 325 -20.44 3.52 0.89
CA MET A 325 -21.51 3.58 -0.11
C MET A 325 -22.08 5.00 -0.27
N LYS A 326 -22.02 5.81 0.79
CA LYS A 326 -22.41 7.22 0.79
C LYS A 326 -21.21 8.17 0.61
N SER A 327 -19.99 7.64 0.57
CA SER A 327 -18.74 8.40 0.61
C SER A 327 -18.64 9.34 1.83
N THR A 328 -19.21 8.90 2.96
CA THR A 328 -19.25 9.65 4.23
C THR A 328 -18.52 8.94 5.38
N GLN A 329 -17.79 7.86 5.09
CA GLN A 329 -17.00 7.16 6.10
C GLN A 329 -16.01 8.11 6.79
N VAL A 330 -15.75 7.85 8.07
CA VAL A 330 -14.83 8.65 8.87
C VAL A 330 -13.60 7.80 9.17
N GLY A 331 -12.43 8.33 8.89
CA GLY A 331 -11.17 7.64 9.07
C GLY A 331 -9.98 8.54 8.79
N ALA A 332 -8.79 7.95 8.86
CA ALA A 332 -7.55 8.59 8.46
C ALA A 332 -6.63 7.61 7.75
N VAL A 333 -5.68 8.20 7.02
CA VAL A 333 -4.61 7.47 6.32
C VAL A 333 -3.29 7.85 6.95
N LEU A 334 -2.46 6.86 7.23
CA LEU A 334 -1.12 7.05 7.77
C LEU A 334 -0.08 6.48 6.81
N PRO A 335 0.93 7.26 6.37
CA PRO A 335 2.04 6.73 5.61
C PRO A 335 2.92 5.84 6.48
N VAL A 336 3.20 4.61 6.04
CA VAL A 336 4.01 3.63 6.77
C VAL A 336 4.53 2.54 5.83
N ASP A 337 5.70 1.97 6.08
CA ASP A 337 6.16 0.77 5.38
C ASP A 337 5.43 -0.47 5.90
N VAL A 338 4.25 -0.74 5.34
CA VAL A 338 3.36 -1.84 5.73
C VAL A 338 3.97 -3.25 5.60
N ALA A 339 5.11 -3.39 4.91
CA ALA A 339 5.83 -4.65 4.81
C ALA A 339 6.72 -4.94 6.04
N GLN A 340 6.92 -3.95 6.91
CA GLN A 340 7.54 -4.12 8.22
C GLN A 340 6.49 -4.44 9.28
N TRP A 341 6.97 -4.97 10.41
CA TRP A 341 6.12 -5.21 11.56
C TRP A 341 5.73 -3.88 12.23
N HIS A 342 4.42 -3.67 12.34
CA HIS A 342 3.83 -2.55 13.05
C HIS A 342 2.75 -3.05 14.00
N THR A 343 2.55 -2.34 15.10
CA THR A 343 1.46 -2.61 16.04
C THR A 343 0.33 -1.64 15.76
N TYR A 344 -0.82 -2.16 15.34
CA TYR A 344 -2.04 -1.39 15.10
C TYR A 344 -3.02 -1.65 16.23
N ALA A 345 -3.65 -0.59 16.73
CA ALA A 345 -4.60 -0.72 17.82
C ALA A 345 -5.77 0.26 17.69
N VAL A 346 -6.88 -0.13 18.28
CA VAL A 346 -7.98 0.79 18.62
C VAL A 346 -8.18 0.82 20.13
N GLU A 347 -8.26 2.02 20.69
CA GLU A 347 -8.83 2.24 22.02
C GLU A 347 -10.27 2.68 21.87
N TRP A 348 -11.19 1.79 22.22
CA TRP A 348 -12.63 1.94 22.05
C TRP A 348 -13.30 2.07 23.41
N SER A 349 -14.07 3.15 23.59
CA SER A 349 -14.76 3.49 24.83
C SER A 349 -16.13 4.12 24.52
N PRO A 350 -17.00 4.35 25.51
CA PRO A 350 -18.26 5.08 25.29
C PRO A 350 -18.08 6.47 24.66
N ASP A 351 -16.91 7.11 24.84
CA ASP A 351 -16.65 8.48 24.40
C ASP A 351 -16.11 8.57 22.96
N GLY A 352 -15.49 7.50 22.46
CA GLY A 352 -14.78 7.53 21.19
C GLY A 352 -13.95 6.29 20.90
N ILE A 353 -13.52 6.19 19.64
CA ILE A 353 -12.56 5.22 19.11
C ILE A 353 -11.29 5.98 18.70
N ARG A 354 -10.14 5.61 19.26
CA ARG A 354 -8.84 6.18 18.92
C ARG A 354 -8.01 5.14 18.16
N PHE A 355 -7.54 5.49 16.96
CA PHE A 355 -6.70 4.62 16.14
C PHE A 355 -5.23 4.94 16.41
N ILE A 356 -4.44 3.90 16.63
CA ILE A 356 -3.08 3.96 17.14
C ILE A 356 -2.21 3.05 16.27
N MET A 357 -1.02 3.54 15.92
CA MET A 357 0.04 2.74 15.30
C MET A 357 1.35 3.00 16.05
N ASP A 358 2.03 1.93 16.48
CA ASP A 358 3.30 1.99 17.23
C ASP A 358 3.26 3.03 18.36
N ASP A 359 2.26 2.92 19.24
CA ASP A 359 2.01 3.80 20.38
C ASP A 359 1.74 5.29 20.04
N HIS A 360 1.45 5.59 18.77
CA HIS A 360 1.05 6.93 18.33
C HIS A 360 -0.38 6.93 17.82
N ARG A 361 -1.25 7.69 18.49
CA ARG A 361 -2.60 7.96 17.98
C ARG A 361 -2.50 8.85 16.75
N TYR A 362 -3.08 8.41 15.64
CA TYR A 362 -3.16 9.18 14.40
C TYR A 362 -4.61 9.60 14.05
N HIS A 363 -5.61 8.98 14.68
CA HIS A 363 -7.01 9.37 14.46
C HIS A 363 -7.87 9.18 15.71
N GLU A 364 -8.95 9.94 15.78
CA GLU A 364 -9.97 9.82 16.82
C GLU A 364 -11.36 10.07 16.21
N PHE A 365 -12.23 9.09 16.35
CA PHE A 365 -13.65 9.21 16.07
C PHE A 365 -14.42 9.35 17.39
N LYS A 366 -14.94 10.55 17.65
CA LYS A 366 -15.70 10.84 18.87
C LYS A 366 -17.15 10.38 18.74
N ASN A 367 -17.74 9.99 19.86
CA ASN A 367 -19.16 9.65 19.91
C ASN A 367 -20.02 10.86 19.52
N ALA A 368 -20.65 10.75 18.34
CA ALA A 368 -21.51 11.78 17.77
C ALA A 368 -22.99 11.64 18.18
N GLY A 369 -23.33 10.66 19.01
CA GLY A 369 -24.66 10.38 19.53
C GLY A 369 -25.62 9.76 18.51
N GLY A 370 -26.53 8.91 19.01
CA GLY A 370 -27.51 8.18 18.21
C GLY A 370 -26.90 7.00 17.46
N TRP A 371 -27.64 5.90 17.35
CA TRP A 371 -27.14 4.66 16.76
C TRP A 371 -26.73 4.82 15.29
N GLU A 372 -27.31 5.77 14.56
CA GLU A 372 -26.97 6.01 13.15
C GLU A 372 -25.52 6.49 12.98
N ALA A 373 -24.98 7.19 13.97
CA ALA A 373 -23.63 7.74 13.97
C ALA A 373 -22.69 7.03 14.95
N TRP A 374 -23.24 6.37 15.96
CA TRP A 374 -22.52 5.64 16.99
C TRP A 374 -23.21 4.32 17.34
N PRO A 375 -23.07 3.27 16.51
CA PRO A 375 -23.53 1.91 16.83
C PRO A 375 -22.51 1.10 17.65
N PHE A 376 -21.46 1.76 18.16
CA PHE A 376 -20.31 1.15 18.83
C PHE A 376 -20.54 1.01 20.35
N ASP A 377 -21.75 0.65 20.74
CA ASP A 377 -22.21 0.41 22.12
C ASP A 377 -22.77 -1.02 22.30
N GLN A 378 -22.39 -1.92 21.39
CA GLN A 378 -22.69 -3.35 21.40
C GLN A 378 -21.41 -4.18 21.28
N ARG A 379 -21.48 -5.51 21.41
CA ARG A 379 -20.30 -6.37 21.28
C ARG A 379 -19.82 -6.47 19.84
N PHE A 380 -18.51 -6.42 19.66
CA PHE A 380 -17.82 -6.65 18.40
C PHE A 380 -16.84 -7.82 18.52
N HIS A 381 -16.63 -8.51 17.39
CA HIS A 381 -15.59 -9.54 17.23
C HIS A 381 -14.56 -9.09 16.20
N VAL A 382 -13.35 -9.60 16.35
CA VAL A 382 -12.20 -9.37 15.45
C VAL A 382 -12.27 -10.31 14.24
N LEU A 383 -11.87 -9.75 13.08
CA LEU A 383 -11.65 -10.43 11.82
C LEU A 383 -10.24 -10.14 11.30
N LEU A 384 -9.59 -11.15 10.73
CA LEU A 384 -8.30 -11.05 10.05
C LEU A 384 -8.40 -11.71 8.68
N ASN A 385 -8.04 -10.99 7.61
CA ASN A 385 -8.05 -11.57 6.26
C ASN A 385 -7.10 -10.88 5.27
N VAL A 386 -6.87 -11.59 4.17
CA VAL A 386 -6.32 -11.01 2.92
C VAL A 386 -7.34 -11.26 1.81
N ALA A 387 -8.09 -10.25 1.41
CA ALA A 387 -8.92 -10.28 0.21
C ALA A 387 -8.05 -10.13 -1.06
N VAL A 388 -8.60 -10.57 -2.19
CA VAL A 388 -7.98 -10.46 -3.52
C VAL A 388 -8.96 -9.78 -4.47
N GLY A 389 -8.54 -8.67 -5.06
CA GLY A 389 -9.37 -7.87 -5.96
C GLY A 389 -10.42 -7.07 -5.20
N GLY A 390 -11.69 -7.19 -5.61
CA GLY A 390 -12.77 -6.34 -5.10
C GLY A 390 -12.77 -4.94 -5.70
N SER A 391 -13.79 -4.17 -5.33
CA SER A 391 -14.04 -2.79 -5.77
C SER A 391 -12.89 -1.84 -5.42
N TRP A 392 -12.17 -2.10 -4.33
CA TRP A 392 -11.06 -1.30 -3.87
C TRP A 392 -9.69 -1.96 -4.13
N GLY A 393 -9.41 -3.13 -3.53
CA GLY A 393 -8.12 -3.82 -3.72
C GLY A 393 -7.79 -4.13 -5.19
N GLY A 394 -8.82 -4.38 -6.01
CA GLY A 394 -8.72 -4.67 -7.43
C GLY A 394 -8.92 -3.47 -8.35
N GLN A 395 -8.97 -2.24 -7.82
CA GLN A 395 -9.23 -1.04 -8.63
C GLN A 395 -8.20 -0.85 -9.76
N GLN A 396 -6.97 -1.34 -9.58
CA GLN A 396 -5.92 -1.33 -10.60
C GLN A 396 -5.65 -2.73 -11.20
N GLY A 397 -6.62 -3.65 -11.07
CA GLY A 397 -6.48 -5.06 -11.43
C GLY A 397 -5.75 -5.87 -10.36
N VAL A 398 -5.52 -7.16 -10.66
CA VAL A 398 -4.81 -8.10 -9.78
C VAL A 398 -3.59 -8.64 -10.52
N ASP A 399 -2.43 -8.58 -9.89
CA ASP A 399 -1.21 -9.21 -10.40
C ASP A 399 -1.21 -10.72 -10.11
N LYS A 400 -1.83 -11.51 -10.99
CA LYS A 400 -1.97 -12.97 -10.81
C LYS A 400 -0.64 -13.68 -10.57
N GLU A 401 0.44 -13.21 -11.18
CA GLU A 401 1.76 -13.84 -11.04
C GLU A 401 2.31 -13.65 -9.62
N ALA A 402 2.09 -12.49 -9.01
CA ALA A 402 2.46 -12.24 -7.62
C ALA A 402 1.74 -13.16 -6.62
N PHE A 403 0.55 -13.67 -6.95
CA PHE A 403 -0.20 -14.63 -6.14
C PHE A 403 0.12 -16.09 -6.48
N ALA A 404 0.89 -16.38 -7.51
CA ALA A 404 1.28 -17.76 -7.85
C ALA A 404 2.34 -18.29 -6.86
N GLY A 405 2.57 -19.61 -6.89
CA GLY A 405 3.63 -20.23 -6.10
C GLY A 405 3.43 -19.96 -4.60
N GLN A 406 4.35 -19.22 -3.97
CA GLN A 406 4.29 -18.88 -2.54
C GLN A 406 3.14 -17.94 -2.15
N GLY A 407 2.45 -17.32 -3.11
CA GLY A 407 1.33 -16.43 -2.83
C GLY A 407 1.72 -15.17 -2.04
N GLN A 408 0.72 -14.51 -1.48
CA GLN A 408 0.83 -13.29 -0.71
C GLN A 408 0.44 -13.56 0.74
N VAL A 409 1.34 -13.28 1.69
CA VAL A 409 1.18 -13.67 3.09
C VAL A 409 1.12 -12.45 3.98
N MET A 410 0.05 -12.34 4.76
CA MET A 410 0.00 -11.49 5.95
C MET A 410 0.48 -12.31 7.13
N GLU A 411 1.40 -11.76 7.91
CA GLU A 411 1.89 -12.38 9.15
C GLU A 411 1.41 -11.54 10.34
N VAL A 412 0.89 -12.23 11.36
CA VAL A 412 0.40 -11.63 12.60
C VAL A 412 1.11 -12.31 13.76
N SER A 413 1.68 -11.53 14.65
CA SER A 413 2.41 -12.03 15.82
C SER A 413 1.97 -11.28 17.08
N SER A 414 2.56 -11.68 18.21
CA SER A 414 2.65 -10.83 19.39
C SER A 414 3.50 -9.60 19.17
#